data_AF-A0A530QNE2-F1
#
_entry.id   AF-A0A530QNE2-F1
#
_cell.length_a   1.000
_cell.length_b   1.000
_cell.length_c   1.000
_cell.angle_alpha   90.00
_cell.angle_beta   90.00
_cell.angle_gamma   90.00
#
_symmetry.space_group_name_H-M   'P 1'
#
loop_
_entity.id
_entity.type
_entity.pdbx_description
1 polymer ?
#
loop_
_entity_poly.entity_id
_entity_poly.type
_entity_poly.pdbx_seq_one_letter_code
_entity_poly.pdbx_strand_id
1 'polypeptide(L)'
;AKIALFSDIVASDVPDDSHFDRDLMGYFPDRMAKKYAAEIHGHRLRREIIARVVANDLVNRGGPSFVNRLQEATGRSAADVVRTFAVVRDGFGLPALYRQIDALDNQIDGQVQLDLYQAVSRLTYVASGWYLKNDTSTAPLGQRIAELLDARKALEPKLVSLLPAFSRERIEERRHGLSKGGAPEKLAEQLALTDVA
;
A
#
# COMPACT_ATOMS: atom_id res chain seq x y z
N ALA A 1 20.19 2.30 -0.93
CA ALA A 1 18.74 2.55 -1.00
C ALA A 1 18.13 2.82 0.39
N LYS A 2 18.00 1.80 1.27
CA LYS A 2 17.26 1.93 2.55
C LYS A 2 17.78 2.99 3.54
N ILE A 3 19.10 3.15 3.66
CA ILE A 3 19.71 4.17 4.55
C ILE A 3 19.48 5.58 4.00
N ALA A 4 19.65 5.77 2.68
CA ALA A 4 19.41 7.05 2.03
C ALA A 4 17.93 7.47 2.14
N LEU A 5 17.00 6.56 1.81
CA LEU A 5 15.56 6.81 1.94
C LEU A 5 15.17 7.18 3.38
N PHE A 6 15.74 6.51 4.37
CA PHE A 6 15.51 6.86 5.77
C PHE A 6 15.93 8.30 6.08
N SER A 7 17.13 8.70 5.70
CA SER A 7 17.62 10.06 5.91
C SER A 7 16.76 11.10 5.20
N ASP A 8 16.34 10.82 3.96
CA ASP A 8 15.47 11.71 3.18
C ASP A 8 14.10 11.90 3.86
N ILE A 9 13.51 10.82 4.39
CA ILE A 9 12.24 10.90 5.12
C ILE A 9 12.41 11.68 6.42
N VAL A 10 13.46 11.40 7.20
CA VAL A 10 13.73 12.12 8.46
C VAL A 10 13.96 13.61 8.22
N ALA A 11 14.55 14.01 7.08
CA ALA A 11 14.77 15.41 6.73
C ALA A 11 13.51 16.11 6.17
N SER A 12 12.46 15.36 5.83
CA SER A 12 11.20 15.89 5.29
C SER A 12 10.16 16.15 6.38
N ASP A 13 9.03 16.74 6.01
CA ASP A 13 7.83 16.92 6.83
C ASP A 13 6.91 15.67 6.84
N VAL A 14 7.27 14.58 6.14
CA VAL A 14 6.49 13.33 6.13
C VAL A 14 6.23 12.79 7.55
N PRO A 15 7.23 12.71 8.46
CA PRO A 15 6.99 12.18 9.80
C PRO A 15 6.11 13.06 10.69
N ASP A 16 5.80 14.30 10.27
CA ASP A 16 4.95 15.22 11.03
C ASP A 16 3.46 15.08 10.65
N ASP A 17 3.14 14.42 9.55
CA ASP A 17 1.75 14.15 9.17
C ASP A 17 1.11 13.16 10.17
N SER A 18 -0.03 13.56 10.73
CA SER A 18 -0.73 12.81 11.77
C SER A 18 -1.19 11.42 11.31
N HIS A 19 -1.30 11.19 9.99
CA HIS A 19 -1.60 9.88 9.44
C HIS A 19 -0.57 8.83 9.87
N PHE A 20 0.72 9.20 9.94
CA PHE A 20 1.80 8.27 10.30
C PHE A 20 1.91 7.97 11.80
N ASP A 21 1.11 8.62 12.65
CA ASP A 21 1.02 8.23 14.06
C ASP A 21 0.56 6.78 14.21
N ARG A 22 -0.22 6.25 13.26
CA ARG A 22 -0.57 4.83 13.25
C ARG A 22 0.63 3.91 13.06
N ASP A 23 1.59 4.34 12.23
CA ASP A 23 2.82 3.60 11.95
C ASP A 23 3.75 3.67 13.17
N LEU A 24 3.79 4.83 13.85
CA LEU A 24 4.47 4.99 15.14
C LEU A 24 3.88 4.05 16.19
N MET A 25 2.57 4.07 16.38
CA MET A 25 1.91 3.28 17.43
C MET A 25 1.98 1.78 17.14
N GLY A 26 1.88 1.39 15.86
CA GLY A 26 2.02 0.00 15.43
C GLY A 26 3.43 -0.58 15.56
N TYR A 27 4.44 0.26 15.76
CA TYR A 27 5.81 -0.19 16.03
C TYR A 27 5.94 -0.80 17.43
N PHE A 28 5.19 -0.29 18.41
CA PHE A 28 5.28 -0.71 19.79
C PHE A 28 4.29 -1.85 20.09
N PRO A 29 4.60 -2.74 21.04
CA PRO A 29 3.64 -3.74 21.51
C PRO A 29 2.35 -3.09 22.03
N ASP A 30 1.18 -3.65 21.72
CA ASP A 30 -0.14 -3.07 22.02
C ASP A 30 -0.30 -2.58 23.47
N ARG A 31 0.21 -3.34 24.44
CA ARG A 31 0.13 -2.97 25.87
C ARG A 31 0.91 -1.68 26.15
N MET A 32 2.07 -1.52 25.52
CA MET A 32 2.92 -0.34 25.66
C MET A 32 2.31 0.85 24.93
N ALA A 33 1.88 0.65 23.69
CA ALA A 33 1.20 1.67 22.88
C ALA A 33 -0.02 2.25 23.60
N LYS A 34 -0.86 1.41 24.21
CA LYS A 34 -2.05 1.87 24.96
C LYS A 34 -1.68 2.58 26.26
N LYS A 35 -0.71 2.07 27.02
CA LYS A 35 -0.39 2.60 28.35
C LYS A 35 0.41 3.90 28.30
N TYR A 36 1.27 4.06 27.32
CA TYR A 36 2.24 5.16 27.22
C TYR A 36 2.06 5.98 25.93
N ALA A 37 0.82 6.13 25.47
CA ALA A 37 0.53 6.78 24.20
C ALA A 37 1.07 8.23 24.17
N ALA A 38 0.83 9.01 25.22
CA ALA A 38 1.27 10.39 25.31
C ALA A 38 2.81 10.51 25.25
N GLU A 39 3.51 9.63 25.97
CA GLU A 39 4.97 9.58 25.98
C GLU A 39 5.55 9.15 24.63
N ILE A 40 4.88 8.21 23.93
CA ILE A 40 5.28 7.78 22.58
C ILE A 40 5.11 8.93 21.58
N HIS A 41 3.98 9.64 21.61
CA HIS A 41 3.76 10.81 20.74
C HIS A 41 4.76 11.93 21.02
N GLY A 42 5.11 12.17 22.29
CA GLY A 42 6.10 13.17 22.69
C GLY A 42 7.56 12.72 22.59
N HIS A 43 7.83 11.50 22.11
CA HIS A 43 9.17 10.93 22.16
C HIS A 43 10.14 11.63 21.19
N ARG A 44 11.37 11.90 21.65
CA ARG A 44 12.40 12.59 20.85
C ARG A 44 12.74 11.89 19.52
N LEU A 45 12.57 10.56 19.45
CA LEU A 45 12.83 9.74 18.27
C LEU A 45 11.56 9.46 17.43
N ARG A 46 10.45 10.15 17.67
CA ARG A 46 9.18 9.91 16.95
C ARG A 46 9.39 9.92 15.43
N ARG A 47 10.11 10.93 14.92
CA ARG A 47 10.37 11.12 13.48
C ARG A 47 11.17 9.97 12.90
N GLU A 48 12.22 9.54 13.59
CA GLU A 48 13.10 8.45 13.20
C GLU A 48 12.36 7.10 13.23
N ILE A 49 11.52 6.86 14.23
CA ILE A 49 10.73 5.63 14.30
C ILE A 49 9.76 5.56 13.11
N ILE A 50 9.01 6.64 12.86
CA ILE A 50 8.10 6.72 11.71
C ILE A 50 8.87 6.49 10.40
N ALA A 51 9.94 7.24 10.17
CA ALA A 51 10.75 7.11 8.96
C ALA A 51 11.27 5.68 8.76
N ARG A 52 11.70 5.03 9.85
CA ARG A 52 12.18 3.65 9.81
C ARG A 52 11.07 2.66 9.47
N VAL A 53 9.91 2.79 10.08
CA VAL A 53 8.76 1.90 9.83
C VAL A 53 8.29 2.05 8.39
N VAL A 54 8.07 3.28 7.94
CA VAL A 54 7.55 3.57 6.60
C VAL A 54 8.54 3.18 5.51
N ALA A 55 9.84 3.47 5.68
CA ALA A 55 10.86 3.03 4.73
C ALA A 55 10.96 1.50 4.64
N ASN A 56 10.80 0.79 5.77
CA ASN A 56 10.76 -0.67 5.78
C ASN A 56 9.56 -1.21 5.01
N ASP A 57 8.37 -0.72 5.32
CA ASP A 57 7.13 -1.18 4.68
C ASP A 57 7.20 -0.92 3.17
N LEU A 58 7.57 0.30 2.77
CA LEU A 58 7.72 0.65 1.35
C LEU A 58 8.71 -0.27 0.63
N VAL A 59 9.91 -0.50 1.19
CA VAL A 59 10.90 -1.38 0.56
C VAL A 59 10.43 -2.83 0.53
N ASN A 60 9.75 -3.32 1.57
CA ASN A 60 9.25 -4.68 1.62
C ASN A 60 8.11 -4.90 0.61
N ARG A 61 7.23 -3.91 0.39
CA ARG A 61 6.09 -4.03 -0.55
C ARG A 61 6.47 -3.70 -1.99
N GLY A 62 7.25 -2.64 -2.18
CA GLY A 62 7.60 -2.10 -3.49
C GLY A 62 8.93 -2.61 -4.05
N GLY A 63 9.77 -3.18 -3.20
CA GLY A 63 11.13 -3.57 -3.54
C GLY A 63 12.15 -2.42 -3.38
N PRO A 64 13.46 -2.74 -3.45
CA PRO A 64 14.53 -1.79 -3.16
C PRO A 64 14.67 -0.64 -4.18
N SER A 65 14.14 -0.82 -5.39
CA SER A 65 14.17 0.17 -6.47
C SER A 65 12.89 1.00 -6.61
N PHE A 66 11.87 0.73 -5.79
CA PHE A 66 10.55 1.37 -5.91
C PHE A 66 10.64 2.90 -5.93
N VAL A 67 11.32 3.48 -4.93
CA VAL A 67 11.44 4.94 -4.80
C VAL A 67 12.18 5.53 -5.97
N ASN A 68 13.41 5.06 -6.24
CA ASN A 68 14.24 5.61 -7.30
C ASN A 68 13.54 5.52 -8.67
N ARG A 69 12.90 4.40 -8.99
CA ARG A 69 12.16 4.24 -10.25
C ARG A 69 11.01 5.23 -10.39
N LEU A 70 10.27 5.49 -9.30
CA LEU A 70 9.19 6.48 -9.33
C LEU A 70 9.72 7.91 -9.39
N GLN A 71 10.81 8.22 -8.70
CA GLN A 71 11.48 9.52 -8.81
C GLN A 71 11.97 9.78 -10.24
N GLU A 72 12.67 8.81 -10.84
CA GLU A 72 13.15 8.89 -12.23
C GLU A 72 11.99 9.03 -13.23
N ALA A 73 10.89 8.29 -13.04
CA ALA A 73 9.76 8.30 -13.96
C ALA A 73 8.82 9.51 -13.83
N THR A 74 8.88 10.26 -12.73
CA THR A 74 7.93 11.33 -12.41
C THR A 74 8.57 12.67 -12.04
N GLY A 75 9.87 12.69 -11.75
CA GLY A 75 10.59 13.87 -11.25
C GLY A 75 10.23 14.28 -9.83
N ARG A 76 9.41 13.49 -9.11
CA ARG A 76 8.94 13.81 -7.75
C ARG A 76 9.97 13.46 -6.67
N SER A 77 9.83 14.08 -5.50
CA SER A 77 10.73 13.85 -4.37
C SER A 77 10.47 12.49 -3.70
N ALA A 78 11.43 11.98 -2.92
CA ALA A 78 11.23 10.77 -2.12
C ALA A 78 10.08 10.95 -1.10
N ALA A 79 9.92 12.16 -0.55
CA ALA A 79 8.82 12.50 0.34
C ALA A 79 7.45 12.38 -0.35
N ASP A 80 7.33 12.84 -1.60
CA ASP A 80 6.11 12.69 -2.40
C ASP A 80 5.79 11.22 -2.70
N VAL A 81 6.82 10.43 -3.03
CA VAL A 81 6.67 8.98 -3.22
C VAL A 81 6.17 8.31 -1.95
N VAL A 82 6.69 8.69 -0.78
CA VAL A 82 6.27 8.11 0.49
C VAL A 82 4.84 8.48 0.86
N ARG A 83 4.43 9.75 0.67
CA ARG A 83 3.02 10.16 0.85
C ARG A 83 2.09 9.40 -0.08
N THR A 84 2.49 9.28 -1.35
CA THR A 84 1.70 8.58 -2.36
C THR A 84 1.59 7.09 -2.04
N PHE A 85 2.69 6.48 -1.58
CA PHE A 85 2.66 5.10 -1.09
C PHE A 85 1.68 4.95 0.08
N ALA A 86 1.62 5.90 1.02
CA ALA A 86 0.63 5.86 2.10
C ALA A 86 -0.81 5.98 1.57
N VAL A 87 -1.08 6.88 0.61
CA VAL A 87 -2.38 6.98 -0.07
C VAL A 87 -2.79 5.63 -0.67
N VAL A 88 -1.90 5.01 -1.44
CA VAL A 88 -2.18 3.74 -2.12
C VAL A 88 -2.30 2.59 -1.12
N ARG A 89 -1.36 2.47 -0.18
CA ARG A 89 -1.34 1.42 0.86
C ARG A 89 -2.65 1.38 1.63
N ASP A 90 -3.08 2.54 2.12
CA ASP A 90 -4.20 2.63 3.04
C ASP A 90 -5.53 2.78 2.29
N GLY A 91 -5.54 3.52 1.18
CA GLY A 91 -6.71 3.67 0.32
C GLY A 91 -7.12 2.38 -0.40
N PHE A 92 -6.16 1.51 -0.75
CA PHE A 92 -6.46 0.17 -1.24
C PHE A 92 -6.67 -0.88 -0.12
N GLY A 93 -6.45 -0.52 1.14
CA GLY A 93 -6.57 -1.45 2.27
C GLY A 93 -5.55 -2.60 2.21
N LEU A 94 -4.37 -2.34 1.64
CA LEU A 94 -3.34 -3.35 1.39
C LEU A 94 -2.89 -4.12 2.65
N PRO A 95 -2.77 -3.51 3.85
CA PRO A 95 -2.40 -4.28 5.05
C PRO A 95 -3.35 -5.45 5.35
N ALA A 96 -4.65 -5.29 5.09
CA ALA A 96 -5.62 -6.38 5.27
C ALA A 96 -5.49 -7.43 4.17
N LEU A 97 -5.24 -7.01 2.94
CA LEU A 97 -5.01 -7.91 1.81
C LEU A 97 -3.76 -8.77 2.02
N TYR A 98 -2.67 -8.16 2.47
CA TYR A 98 -1.45 -8.88 2.80
C TYR A 98 -1.65 -9.89 3.93
N ARG A 99 -2.37 -9.55 5.01
CA ARG A 99 -2.70 -10.53 6.05
C ARG A 99 -3.49 -11.74 5.52
N GLN A 100 -4.37 -11.52 4.53
CA GLN A 100 -5.09 -12.64 3.89
C GLN A 100 -4.14 -13.52 3.09
N ILE A 101 -3.16 -12.94 2.39
CA ILE A 101 -2.13 -13.70 1.65
C ILE A 101 -1.19 -14.42 2.63
N ASP A 102 -0.74 -13.75 3.69
CA ASP A 102 0.13 -14.32 4.73
C ASP A 102 -0.52 -15.53 5.40
N ALA A 103 -1.85 -15.51 5.60
CA ALA A 103 -2.60 -16.63 6.17
C ALA A 103 -2.63 -17.89 5.28
N LEU A 104 -2.19 -17.79 4.02
CA LEU A 104 -2.05 -18.92 3.10
C LEU A 104 -0.67 -19.57 3.18
N ASP A 105 0.22 -19.08 4.04
CA ASP A 105 1.55 -19.67 4.24
C ASP A 105 1.42 -21.15 4.64
N ASN A 106 2.14 -22.01 3.91
CA ASN A 106 2.04 -23.47 4.00
C ASN A 106 0.64 -24.06 3.74
N GLN A 107 -0.32 -23.29 3.22
CA GLN A 107 -1.66 -23.77 2.82
C GLN A 107 -1.80 -23.95 1.31
N ILE A 108 -1.04 -23.19 0.52
CA ILE A 108 -1.02 -23.27 -0.95
C ILE A 108 0.43 -23.43 -1.44
N ASP A 109 0.59 -23.67 -2.74
CA ASP A 109 1.90 -23.68 -3.37
C ASP A 109 2.62 -22.33 -3.20
N GLY A 110 3.89 -22.37 -2.80
CA GLY A 110 4.66 -21.16 -2.49
C GLY A 110 4.84 -20.23 -3.70
N GLN A 111 4.92 -20.76 -4.92
CA GLN A 111 4.98 -19.94 -6.12
C GLN A 111 3.65 -19.22 -6.34
N VAL A 112 2.52 -19.88 -6.12
CA VAL A 112 1.20 -19.24 -6.19
C VAL A 112 1.11 -18.10 -5.18
N GLN A 113 1.55 -18.30 -3.94
CA GLN A 113 1.55 -17.25 -2.92
C GLN A 113 2.44 -16.05 -3.30
N LEU A 114 3.64 -16.31 -3.86
CA LEU A 114 4.51 -15.26 -4.39
C LEU A 114 3.85 -14.46 -5.53
N ASP A 115 3.11 -15.13 -6.41
CA ASP A 115 2.37 -14.47 -7.49
C ASP A 115 1.26 -13.55 -6.94
N LEU A 116 0.63 -13.90 -5.81
CA LEU A 116 -0.33 -13.02 -5.13
C LEU A 116 0.36 -11.76 -4.62
N TYR A 117 1.52 -11.88 -3.97
CA TYR A 117 2.29 -10.71 -3.52
C TYR A 117 2.71 -9.83 -4.69
N GLN A 118 3.15 -10.43 -5.81
CA GLN A 118 3.53 -9.69 -7.01
C GLN A 118 2.36 -8.92 -7.63
N ALA A 119 1.15 -9.47 -7.62
CA ALA A 119 -0.04 -8.75 -8.08
C ALA A 119 -0.27 -7.47 -7.26
N VAL A 120 -0.19 -7.56 -5.93
CA VAL A 120 -0.33 -6.40 -5.04
C VAL A 120 0.81 -5.39 -5.22
N SER A 121 2.05 -5.86 -5.36
CA SER A 121 3.20 -4.99 -5.62
C SER A 121 3.06 -4.24 -6.96
N ARG A 122 2.53 -4.89 -7.99
CA ARG A 122 2.28 -4.27 -9.31
C ARG A 122 1.23 -3.18 -9.20
N LEU A 123 0.08 -3.45 -8.58
CA LEU A 123 -0.94 -2.45 -8.29
C LEU A 123 -0.34 -1.24 -7.56
N THR A 124 0.44 -1.51 -6.51
CA THR A 124 1.05 -0.47 -5.69
C THR A 124 1.95 0.44 -6.51
N TYR A 125 2.74 -0.12 -7.43
CA TYR A 125 3.63 0.64 -8.31
C TYR A 125 2.87 1.44 -9.37
N VAL A 126 1.91 0.81 -10.06
CA VAL A 126 1.12 1.46 -11.11
C VAL A 126 0.28 2.59 -10.55
N ALA A 127 -0.47 2.33 -9.47
CA ALA A 127 -1.28 3.34 -8.79
C ALA A 127 -0.41 4.50 -8.27
N SER A 128 0.72 4.21 -7.62
CA SER A 128 1.63 5.25 -7.14
C SER A 128 2.17 6.11 -8.28
N GLY A 129 2.56 5.49 -9.40
CA GLY A 129 3.04 6.21 -10.58
C GLY A 129 1.96 7.10 -11.21
N TRP A 130 0.72 6.62 -11.25
CA TRP A 130 -0.42 7.42 -11.73
C TRP A 130 -0.68 8.61 -10.80
N TYR A 131 -0.74 8.39 -9.48
CA TYR A 131 -0.94 9.45 -8.50
C TYR A 131 0.17 10.51 -8.56
N LEU A 132 1.44 10.12 -8.62
CA LEU A 132 2.55 11.08 -8.71
C LEU A 132 2.52 11.98 -9.95
N LYS A 133 1.93 11.49 -11.04
CA LYS A 133 1.80 12.22 -12.32
C LYS A 133 0.54 13.08 -12.37
N ASN A 134 -0.57 12.63 -11.80
CA ASN A 134 -1.88 13.23 -12.02
C ASN A 134 -2.46 13.92 -10.79
N ASP A 135 -2.00 13.57 -9.59
CA ASP A 135 -2.53 14.15 -8.36
C ASP A 135 -1.89 15.51 -8.10
N THR A 136 -2.72 16.55 -8.19
CA THR A 136 -2.38 17.94 -7.86
C THR A 136 -3.00 18.39 -6.53
N SER A 137 -3.65 17.48 -5.81
CA SER A 137 -4.31 17.78 -4.54
C SER A 137 -3.31 18.22 -3.49
N THR A 138 -3.63 19.32 -2.83
CA THR A 138 -2.94 19.84 -1.64
C THR A 138 -3.65 19.43 -0.34
N ALA A 139 -4.68 18.58 -0.43
CA ALA A 139 -5.42 18.12 0.72
C ALA A 139 -4.53 17.30 1.68
N PRO A 140 -4.84 17.31 2.99
CA PRO A 140 -4.15 16.48 3.98
C PRO A 140 -4.15 14.99 3.59
N LEU A 141 -3.11 14.26 3.96
CA LEU A 141 -2.94 12.85 3.59
C LEU A 141 -4.13 11.98 4.00
N GLY A 142 -4.61 12.15 5.23
CA GLY A 142 -5.79 11.43 5.73
C GLY A 142 -7.06 11.68 4.91
N GLN A 143 -7.25 12.90 4.39
CA GLN A 143 -8.38 13.22 3.53
C GLN A 143 -8.27 12.51 2.18
N ARG A 144 -7.08 12.55 1.55
CA ARG A 144 -6.82 11.88 0.26
C ARG A 144 -7.07 10.36 0.35
N ILE A 145 -6.71 9.75 1.48
CA ILE A 145 -6.98 8.33 1.75
C ILE A 145 -8.49 8.07 1.88
N ALA A 146 -9.21 8.91 2.63
CA ALA A 146 -10.65 8.78 2.79
C ALA A 146 -11.39 8.91 1.44
N GLU A 147 -11.01 9.89 0.62
CA GLU A 147 -11.57 10.09 -0.73
C GLU A 147 -11.36 8.87 -1.62
N LEU A 148 -10.17 8.26 -1.61
CA LEU A 148 -9.91 7.03 -2.36
C LEU A 148 -10.73 5.84 -1.83
N LEU A 149 -10.87 5.69 -0.51
CA LEU A 149 -11.71 4.64 0.08
C LEU A 149 -13.18 4.79 -0.32
N ASP A 150 -13.71 6.00 -0.27
CA ASP A 150 -15.10 6.28 -0.65
C ASP A 150 -15.32 6.05 -2.14
N ALA A 151 -14.39 6.50 -2.99
CA ALA A 151 -14.42 6.25 -4.43
C ALA A 151 -14.42 4.74 -4.74
N ARG A 152 -13.53 3.97 -4.11
CA ARG A 152 -13.49 2.51 -4.28
C ARG A 152 -14.78 1.85 -3.82
N LYS A 153 -15.29 2.21 -2.64
CA LYS A 153 -16.54 1.65 -2.11
C LYS A 153 -17.73 1.91 -3.03
N ALA A 154 -17.76 3.06 -3.70
CA ALA A 154 -18.81 3.40 -4.66
C ALA A 154 -18.63 2.71 -6.03
N LEU A 155 -17.39 2.50 -6.48
CA LEU A 155 -17.06 2.04 -7.83
C LEU A 155 -16.86 0.52 -7.94
N GLU A 156 -16.21 -0.13 -6.97
CA GLU A 156 -15.85 -1.55 -7.05
C GLU A 156 -17.03 -2.48 -7.36
N PRO A 157 -18.22 -2.34 -6.72
CA PRO A 157 -19.37 -3.19 -7.02
C PRO A 157 -19.89 -3.06 -8.46
N LYS A 158 -19.59 -1.93 -9.11
CA LYS A 158 -20.05 -1.61 -10.47
C LYS A 158 -18.95 -1.81 -11.50
N LEU A 159 -17.69 -1.85 -11.09
CA LEU A 159 -16.52 -1.81 -11.96
C LEU A 159 -16.57 -2.88 -13.05
N VAL A 160 -16.78 -4.15 -12.66
CA VAL A 160 -16.86 -5.27 -13.61
C VAL A 160 -17.96 -5.04 -14.65
N SER A 161 -19.13 -4.53 -14.24
CA SER A 161 -20.25 -4.29 -15.16
C SER A 161 -19.99 -3.17 -16.18
N LEU A 162 -19.11 -2.23 -15.85
CA LEU A 162 -18.77 -1.08 -16.70
C LEU A 162 -17.63 -1.39 -17.68
N LEU A 163 -16.93 -2.51 -17.52
CA LEU A 163 -15.80 -2.88 -18.35
C LEU A 163 -16.24 -3.53 -19.68
N PRO A 164 -15.43 -3.36 -20.75
CA PRO A 164 -15.62 -4.10 -22.00
C PRO A 164 -15.62 -5.62 -21.78
N ALA A 165 -16.26 -6.37 -22.69
CA ALA A 165 -16.36 -7.83 -22.60
C ALA A 165 -14.99 -8.53 -22.42
N PHE A 166 -13.98 -8.14 -23.19
CA PHE A 166 -12.64 -8.72 -23.11
C PHE A 166 -11.98 -8.52 -21.72
N SER A 167 -12.21 -7.37 -21.07
CA SER A 167 -11.68 -7.11 -19.73
C SER A 167 -12.37 -7.95 -18.67
N ARG A 168 -13.69 -8.15 -18.81
CA ARG A 168 -14.47 -9.03 -17.92
C ARG A 168 -14.02 -10.48 -18.03
N GLU A 169 -13.82 -10.98 -19.25
CA GLU A 169 -13.31 -12.33 -19.50
C GLU A 169 -11.93 -12.52 -18.86
N ARG A 170 -11.03 -11.54 -19.01
CA ARG A 170 -9.69 -11.59 -18.40
C ARG A 170 -9.74 -11.61 -16.86
N ILE A 171 -10.63 -10.82 -16.26
CA ILE A 171 -10.84 -10.81 -14.80
C ILE A 171 -11.35 -12.17 -14.32
N GLU A 172 -12.35 -12.75 -15.01
CA GLU A 172 -12.89 -14.06 -14.66
C GLU A 172 -11.87 -15.18 -14.82
N GLU A 173 -11.11 -15.18 -15.92
CA GLU A 173 -10.02 -16.16 -16.13
C GLU A 173 -8.99 -16.07 -15.00
N ARG A 174 -8.60 -14.85 -14.60
CA ARG A 174 -7.68 -14.64 -13.49
C ARG A 174 -8.27 -15.13 -12.17
N ARG A 175 -9.51 -14.77 -11.86
CA ARG A 175 -10.22 -15.21 -10.66
C ARG A 175 -10.25 -16.74 -10.59
N HIS A 176 -10.61 -17.41 -11.68
CA HIS A 176 -10.59 -18.87 -11.77
C HIS A 176 -9.19 -19.46 -11.58
N GLY A 177 -8.17 -18.88 -12.19
CA GLY A 177 -6.77 -19.30 -12.02
C GLY A 177 -6.31 -19.19 -10.57
N LEU A 178 -6.62 -18.09 -9.89
CA LEU A 178 -6.31 -17.86 -8.48
C LEU A 178 -7.03 -18.85 -7.56
N SER A 179 -8.33 -19.07 -7.77
CA SER A 179 -9.11 -20.06 -7.00
C SER A 179 -8.59 -21.48 -7.21
N LYS A 180 -8.21 -21.85 -8.44
CA LYS A 180 -7.60 -23.16 -8.74
C LYS A 180 -6.24 -23.33 -8.06
N GLY A 181 -5.51 -22.24 -7.85
CA GLY A 181 -4.26 -22.21 -7.08
C GLY A 181 -4.46 -22.30 -5.56
N GLY A 182 -5.70 -22.38 -5.07
CA GLY A 182 -6.02 -22.53 -3.65
C GLY A 182 -6.33 -21.22 -2.92
N ALA A 183 -6.38 -20.08 -3.63
CA ALA A 183 -6.81 -18.82 -3.01
C ALA A 183 -8.32 -18.88 -2.69
N PRO A 184 -8.75 -18.41 -1.49
CA PRO A 184 -10.17 -18.28 -1.17
C PRO A 184 -10.89 -17.38 -2.18
N GLU A 185 -12.15 -17.69 -2.48
CA GLU A 185 -12.93 -17.01 -3.54
C GLU A 185 -12.93 -15.48 -3.41
N LYS A 186 -13.17 -14.95 -2.20
CA LYS A 186 -13.14 -13.50 -1.94
C LYS A 186 -11.78 -12.88 -2.21
N LEU A 187 -10.69 -13.58 -1.90
CA LEU A 187 -9.33 -13.09 -2.14
C LEU A 187 -9.00 -13.13 -3.64
N ALA A 188 -9.43 -14.19 -4.33
CA ALA A 188 -9.29 -14.33 -5.77
C ALA A 188 -10.04 -13.23 -6.52
N GLU A 189 -11.28 -12.90 -6.11
CA GLU A 189 -12.06 -11.79 -6.64
C GLU A 189 -11.34 -10.45 -6.47
N GLN A 190 -10.87 -10.15 -5.26
CA GLN A 190 -10.15 -8.90 -4.97
C GLN A 190 -8.87 -8.78 -5.80
N LEU A 191 -8.08 -9.85 -5.89
CA LEU A 191 -6.81 -9.84 -6.62
C LEU A 191 -7.01 -9.82 -8.13
N ALA A 192 -8.07 -10.42 -8.67
CA ALA A 192 -8.38 -10.37 -10.09
C ALA A 192 -8.66 -8.93 -10.58
N LEU A 193 -9.23 -8.08 -9.72
CA LEU A 193 -9.50 -6.67 -10.05
C LEU A 193 -8.24 -5.80 -10.10
N THR A 194 -7.13 -6.25 -9.51
CA THR A 194 -5.88 -5.45 -9.43
C THR A 194 -5.18 -5.26 -10.78
N ASP A 195 -5.51 -6.08 -11.78
CA ASP A 195 -4.92 -6.04 -13.13
C ASP A 195 -5.70 -5.13 -14.10
N VAL A 196 -6.71 -4.42 -13.59
CA VAL A 196 -7.50 -3.42 -14.33
C VAL A 196 -6.84 -2.03 -14.29
N ALA A 197 -5.86 -1.83 -13.41
CA ALA A 197 -5.14 -0.56 -13.21
C ALA A 197 -3.89 -0.44 -14.10
#